data_AF-A0A0E4G112-F1
#
_entry.id   AF-A0A0E4G112-F1
#
_cell.length_a   1.000
_cell.length_b   1.000
_cell.length_c   1.000
_cell.angle_alpha   90.00
_cell.angle_beta   90.00
_cell.angle_gamma   90.00
#
_symmetry.space_group_name_H-M   'P 1'
#
loop_
_entity.id
_entity.type
_entity.pdbx_description
1 polymer ?
#
loop_
_entity_poly.entity_id
_entity_poly.type
_entity_poly.pdbx_seq_one_letter_code
_entity_poly.pdbx_strand_id
1 'polypeptide(L)' 'MFVHISAVERAGMSSLDEGQKVSFDIVADRRTGKSAAENLRAA' A
#
# COMPACT_ATOMS: atom_id res chain seq x y z
N MET A 1 7.19 7.56 -2.71
CA MET A 1 6.50 6.45 -2.04
C MET A 1 5.20 6.21 -2.78
N PHE A 2 4.98 4.97 -3.20
CA PHE A 2 3.87 4.61 -4.09
C PHE A 2 3.12 3.41 -3.52
N VAL A 3 1.81 3.39 -3.69
CA VAL A 3 0.93 2.26 -3.35
C VAL A 3 0.49 1.63 -4.66
N HIS A 4 0.66 0.31 -4.80
CA HIS A 4 0.08 -0.41 -5.94
C HIS A 4 -1.38 -0.73 -5.64
N ILE A 5 -2.27 -0.58 -6.64
CA ILE A 5 -3.69 -0.95 -6.48
C ILE A 5 -3.85 -2.42 -6.05
N SER A 6 -2.96 -3.30 -6.50
CA SER A 6 -2.92 -4.70 -6.09
C SER A 6 -2.66 -4.88 -4.59
N ALA A 7 -1.96 -3.97 -3.93
CA ALA A 7 -1.77 -4.00 -2.48
C ALA A 7 -3.03 -3.56 -1.72
N VAL A 8 -3.83 -2.65 -2.32
CA VAL A 8 -5.14 -2.22 -1.81
C VAL A 8 -6.17 -3.34 -1.94
N GLU A 9 -6.24 -3.98 -3.11
CA GLU A 9 -7.15 -5.11 -3.36
C GLU A 9 -6.83 -6.30 -2.46
N ARG A 10 -5.53 -6.63 -2.27
CA ARG A 10 -5.10 -7.69 -1.34
C ARG A 10 -5.43 -7.38 0.12
N ALA A 11 -5.52 -6.11 0.48
CA ALA A 11 -5.97 -5.67 1.79
C ALA A 11 -7.47 -5.88 2.01
N GLY A 12 -8.21 -6.31 0.98
CA GLY A 12 -9.68 -6.36 1.01
C GLY A 12 -10.31 -4.98 0.96
N MET A 13 -9.56 -3.96 0.52
CA MET A 13 -10.07 -2.60 0.33
C MET A 13 -10.37 -2.38 -1.15
N SER A 14 -11.56 -1.85 -1.44
CA SER A 14 -11.96 -1.50 -2.81
C SER A 14 -11.32 -0.18 -3.26
N SER A 15 -11.04 0.71 -2.32
CA SER A 15 -10.45 2.03 -2.55
C SER A 15 -9.77 2.54 -1.28
N LEU A 16 -8.90 3.53 -1.44
CA LEU A 16 -8.38 4.34 -0.35
C LEU A 16 -9.00 5.72 -0.47
N ASP A 17 -9.68 6.16 0.57
CA ASP A 17 -10.22 7.51 0.65
C ASP A 17 -9.15 8.49 1.15
N GLU A 18 -9.25 9.74 0.70
CA GLU A 18 -8.33 10.78 1.14
C GLU A 18 -8.49 11.04 2.65
N GLY A 19 -7.37 11.03 3.38
CA GLY A 19 -7.38 11.13 4.85
C GLY A 19 -7.60 9.82 5.60
N GLN A 20 -7.80 8.70 4.90
CA GLN A 20 -7.92 7.38 5.52
C GLN A 20 -6.58 6.95 6.12
N LYS A 21 -6.59 6.64 7.42
CA LYS A 21 -5.41 6.07 8.11
C LYS A 21 -5.33 4.59 7.82
N VAL A 22 -4.22 4.19 7.21
CA VAL A 22 -3.92 2.78 6.94
C VAL A 22 -2.52 2.45 7.47
N SER A 23 -2.40 1.25 8.01
CA SER A 23 -1.12 0.64 8.34
C SER A 23 -0.58 -0.07 7.10
N PHE A 24 0.70 0.08 6.82
CA PHE A 24 1.34 -0.59 5.69
C PHE A 24 2.81 -0.86 6.01
N ASP A 25 3.35 -1.89 5.37
CA ASP A 25 4.77 -2.19 5.41
C ASP A 25 5.48 -1.48 4.25
N ILE A 26 6.62 -0.85 4.55
CA ILE A 26 7.47 -0.24 3.52
C ILE A 26 8.46 -1.30 3.05
N VAL A 27 8.34 -1.67 1.78
CA VAL A 27 9.28 -2.57 1.10
C VAL A 27 10.01 -1.82 0.00
N ALA A 28 11.29 -2.12 -0.17
CA ALA A 28 12.06 -1.64 -1.30
C ALA A 28 11.71 -2.49 -2.53
N ASP A 29 11.12 -1.85 -3.54
CA ASP A 29 10.86 -2.49 -4.83
C ASP A 29 12.21 -2.90 -5.45
N ARG A 30 12.47 -4.20 -5.51
CA ARG A 30 13.70 -4.78 -6.08
C ARG A 30 13.93 -4.39 -7.55
N ARG A 31 12.88 -4.00 -8.27
CA ARG A 31 12.93 -3.70 -9.71
C ARG A 31 13.26 -2.24 -9.98
N THR A 32 12.86 -1.34 -9.09
CA THR A 32 13.01 0.12 -9.28
C THR A 32 13.87 0.79 -8.21
N GLY A 33 14.21 0.09 -7.13
CA GLY A 33 14.89 0.62 -5.96
C GLY A 33 14.05 1.60 -5.13
N LYS A 34 12.76 1.75 -5.44
CA LYS A 34 11.87 2.71 -4.79
C LYS A 34 11.10 2.08 -3.63
N SER A 35 10.84 2.87 -2.59
CA SER A 35 9.98 2.45 -1.48
C SER A 35 8.52 2.34 -1.94
N ALA A 36 7.95 1.14 -1.80
CA ALA A 36 6.56 0.81 -2.07
C ALA A 36 5.85 0.36 -0.78
N ALA A 37 4.55 0.62 -0.71
CA ALA A 37 3.71 0.15 0.38
C ALA A 37 3.12 -1.24 0.05
N GLU A 38 3.25 -2.18 0.99
CA GLU A 38 2.71 -3.53 0.91
C GLU A 38 1.94 -3.87 2.20
N ASN A 39 1.16 -4.95 2.19
CA ASN A 39 0.31 -5.38 3.33
C ASN A 39 -0.56 -4.27 3.92
N LEU A 40 -1.24 -3.48 3.08
CA LEU A 40 -2.13 -2.43 3.58
C LEU A 40 -3.19 -3.03 4.52
N ARG A 41 -3.47 -2.35 5.62
CA ARG A 41 -4.54 -2.70 6.57
C ARG A 41 -5.23 -1.43 7.05
N ALA A 42 -6.54 -1.50 7.20
CA ALA A 42 -7.30 -0.41 7.80
C ALA A 42 -6.93 -0.38 9.28
N ALA A 43 -6.54 0.79 9.78
CA ALA A 43 -6.30 1.00 11.20
C ALA A 43 -7.62 1.05 11.97
#